data_AF-A0A7Y8F7I0-F1
#
_entry.id   AF-A0A7Y8F7I0-F1
#
_cell.length_a   1.000
_cell.length_b   1.000
_cell.length_c   1.000
_cell.angle_alpha   90.00
_cell.angle_beta   90.00
_cell.angle_gamma   90.00
#
_symmetry.space_group_name_H-M   'P 1'
#
loop_
_entity.id
_entity.type
_entity.pdbx_description
1 polymer ?
#
loop_
_entity_poly.entity_id
_entity_poly.type
_entity_poly.pdbx_seq_one_letter_code
_entity_poly.pdbx_strand_id
1 'polypeptide(L)' 'MARGAGVAAVSALLELDGVVARIGAATVLDGVSLSVGSGELVALCGPNGAG' A
#
# COMPACT_ATOMS: atom_id res chain seq x y z
N MET A 1 -22.79 9.21 -0.50
CA MET A 1 -22.14 8.35 -1.51
C MET A 1 -21.58 7.13 -0.80
N ALA A 2 -21.81 5.96 -1.38
CA ALA A 2 -21.92 4.67 -0.70
C ALA A 2 -20.64 4.21 0.03
N ARG A 3 -20.80 3.81 1.31
CA ARG A 3 -19.84 2.97 2.02
C ARG A 3 -20.12 1.52 1.64
N GLY A 4 -19.27 0.95 0.80
CA GLY A 4 -19.27 -0.48 0.54
C GLY A 4 -18.69 -1.20 1.74
N ALA A 5 -19.56 -1.81 2.56
CA ALA A 5 -19.18 -2.82 3.54
C ALA A 5 -19.13 -4.18 2.82
N GLY A 6 -18.02 -4.91 2.93
CA GLY A 6 -18.01 -6.33 2.58
C GLY A 6 -16.73 -6.93 2.02
N VAL A 7 -15.67 -6.98 2.83
CA VAL A 7 -14.93 -8.23 3.10
C VAL A 7 -14.74 -8.21 4.62
N ALA A 8 -15.07 -9.30 5.30
CA ALA A 8 -14.86 -9.43 6.75
C ALA A 8 -13.46 -8.94 7.11
N ALA A 9 -13.30 -8.18 8.19
CA ALA A 9 -12.01 -7.67 8.62
C ALA A 9 -11.06 -8.83 8.93
N VAL A 10 -10.41 -9.34 7.89
CA VAL A 10 -9.12 -9.99 8.00
C VAL A 10 -8.25 -8.88 8.53
N SER A 11 -7.86 -8.96 9.81
CA SER A 11 -6.85 -8.08 10.38
C SER A 11 -5.71 -8.01 9.37
N ALA A 12 -5.48 -6.83 8.79
CA ALA A 12 -4.42 -6.67 7.79
C ALA A 12 -3.13 -7.19 8.43
N LEU A 13 -2.45 -8.12 7.76
CA LEU A 13 -1.16 -8.61 8.23
C LEU A 13 -0.10 -7.53 8.03
N LEU A 14 -0.24 -6.74 6.97
CA LEU A 14 0.57 -5.58 6.66
C LEU A 14 -0.35 -4.39 6.39
N GLU A 15 -0.02 -3.24 6.98
CA GLU A 15 -0.70 -1.97 6.73
C GLU A 15 0.35 -0.87 6.57
N LEU A 16 0.23 -0.09 5.50
CA LEU A 16 0.93 1.15 5.23
C LEU A 16 -0.11 2.26 5.17
N ASP A 17 0.12 3.35 5.89
CA ASP A 17 -0.73 4.54 5.88
C ASP A 17 0.11 5.77 5.54
N GLY A 18 -0.14 6.35 4.35
CA GLY A 18 0.46 7.61 3.93
C GLY A 18 1.99 7.60 3.90
N VAL A 19 2.62 6.46 3.62
CA VAL A 19 4.06 6.28 3.74
C VAL A 19 4.81 7.11 2.70
N VAL A 20 5.74 7.92 3.18
CA VAL A 20 6.69 8.70 2.37
C VAL A 20 8.10 8.19 2.63
N ALA A 21 8.85 7.93 1.57
CA ALA A 21 10.25 7.52 1.65
C ALA A 21 11.13 8.41 0.76
N ARG A 22 12.33 8.75 1.25
CA ARG A 22 13.28 9.60 0.55
C ARG A 22 14.68 8.99 0.55
N ILE A 23 15.38 9.13 -0.58
CA ILE A 23 16.80 8.79 -0.73
C ILE A 23 17.53 10.05 -1.19
N GLY A 24 18.33 10.63 -0.29
CA GLY A 24 18.92 11.94 -0.51
C GLY A 24 17.85 13.00 -0.74
N ALA A 25 17.92 13.68 -1.88
CA ALA A 25 16.94 14.70 -2.28
C ALA A 25 15.70 14.13 -3.00
N ALA A 26 15.71 12.85 -3.40
CA ALA A 26 14.62 12.25 -4.15
C ALA A 26 13.54 11.69 -3.22
N THR A 27 12.28 12.00 -3.48
CA THR A 27 11.13 11.28 -2.89
C THR A 27 10.84 10.07 -3.77
N VAL A 28 11.05 8.88 -3.21
CA VAL A 28 10.91 7.60 -3.93
C VAL A 28 9.54 6.96 -3.70
N LEU A 29 8.96 7.15 -2.51
CA LEU A 29 7.56 6.86 -2.24
C LEU A 29 6.89 8.13 -1.72
N ASP A 30 5.70 8.45 -2.24
CA ASP A 30 4.95 9.65 -1.87
C ASP A 30 3.52 9.31 -1.44
N GLY A 31 3.28 9.31 -0.12
CA GLY A 31 1.95 9.15 0.47
C GLY A 31 1.30 7.79 0.18
N VAL A 32 2.09 6.71 0.12
CA VAL A 32 1.61 5.38 -0.27
C VAL A 32 0.86 4.71 0.88
N SER A 33 -0.40 4.33 0.63
CA SER A 33 -1.18 3.45 1.52
C SER A 33 -1.45 2.10 0.86
N LEU A 34 -1.28 1.02 1.62
CA LEU A 34 -1.45 -0.37 1.17
C LEU A 34 -1.87 -1.22 2.37
N SER A 35 -2.79 -2.15 2.16
CA SER A 35 -3.12 -3.18 3.15
C SER A 35 -3.01 -4.55 2.49
N VAL A 36 -2.44 -5.52 3.20
CA VAL A 36 -2.36 -6.91 2.75
C VAL A 36 -2.86 -7.81 3.86
N GLY A 37 -3.88 -8.60 3.56
CA GLY A 37 -4.47 -9.59 4.46
C GLY A 37 -3.60 -10.84 4.63
N SER A 38 -3.90 -11.63 5.67
CA SER A 38 -3.24 -12.93 5.87
C SER A 38 -3.56 -13.88 4.71
N GLY A 39 -2.52 -14.48 4.10
CA GLY A 39 -2.65 -15.38 2.95
C GLY A 39 -2.93 -14.68 1.62
N GLU A 40 -2.95 -13.34 1.59
CA GLU A 40 -3.16 -12.57 0.37
C GLU A 40 -1.85 -12.44 -0.43
N LEU A 41 -1.93 -12.63 -1.75
CA LEU A 41 -0.84 -12.41 -2.68
C LEU A 41 -1.11 -11.12 -3.47
N VAL A 42 -0.24 -10.13 -3.28
CA VAL A 42 -0.31 -8.85 -3.97
C VAL A 42 0.93 -8.68 -4.85
N ALA A 43 0.74 -8.33 -6.12
CA ALA A 43 1.82 -7.99 -7.04
C ALA A 43 1.78 -6.49 -7.34
N LEU A 44 2.90 -5.80 -7.12
CA LEU A 44 3.10 -4.42 -7.51
C LEU A 44 3.93 -4.38 -8.80
N CYS A 45 3.46 -3.66 -9.80
CA CYS A 45 4.11 -3.56 -11.11
C CYS A 45 4.34 -2.09 -11.45
N GLY A 46 5.52 -1.79 -12.01
CA GLY A 46 5.88 -0.46 -12.47
C GLY A 46 7.15 -0.47 -13.32
N PRO A 47 7.45 0.63 -14.04
CA PRO A 47 8.72 0.80 -14.74
C PRO A 47 9.91 0.83 -13.75
N ASN A 48 11.12 0.67 -14.27
CA ASN A 48 12.34 0.79 -13.47
C ASN A 48 12.36 2.17 -12.76
N GLY A 49 12.46 2.14 -11.43
CA GLY A 49 12.49 3.35 -10.60
C GLY A 49 11.13 3.96 -10.24
N ALA A 50 10.01 3.22 -10.40
CA ALA A 50 8.67 3.69 -10.05
C ALA A 50 8.39 3.86 -8.54
N GLY A 51 9.27 3.34 -7.69
CA GLY A 51 9.15 3.39 -6.24
C GLY A 51 10.41 2.83 -5.58
#